data_AF-A0A6U2Y368-F1
#
_entry.id   AF-A0A6U2Y368-F1
#
_cell.length_a   1.000
_cell.length_b   1.000
_cell.length_c   1.000
_cell.angle_alpha   90.00
_cell.angle_beta   90.00
_cell.angle_gamma   90.00
#
_symmetry.space_group_name_H-M   'P 1'
#
loop_
_entity.id
_entity.type
_entity.pdbx_description
1 polymer ?
#
loop_
_entity_poly.entity_id
_entity_poly.type
_entity_poly.pdbx_seq_one_letter_code
_entity_poly.pdbx_strand_id
1 'polypeptide(L)'
;SETMINPSQLAKTLDFKTGVVSTGNSLDKTDECDKRMLENDASVKDMEAAAIAWSCALLKKPFLGVKVVTDIVDGDIPTQDEFMANLATAAKSLQEALPRVLDAIVGKTYSDL
;
A
#
# COMPACT_ATOMS: atom_id res chain seq x y z
N SER A 1 12.76 -1.19 -9.86
CA SER A 1 12.90 -0.38 -11.08
C SER A 1 13.32 1.03 -10.69
N GLU A 2 13.99 1.77 -11.58
CA GLU A 2 14.48 3.15 -11.33
C GLU A 2 13.37 4.20 -11.04
N THR A 3 12.10 3.78 -10.95
CA THR A 3 10.93 4.63 -10.74
C THR A 3 10.29 4.52 -9.36
N MET A 4 10.73 3.58 -8.52
CA MET A 4 10.17 3.42 -7.17
C MET A 4 10.95 4.30 -6.17
N ILE A 5 10.23 5.17 -5.45
CA ILE A 5 10.81 5.95 -4.34
C ILE A 5 11.02 5.00 -3.16
N ASN A 6 12.20 5.04 -2.53
CA ASN A 6 12.39 4.38 -1.24
C ASN A 6 11.72 5.22 -0.17
N PRO A 7 10.67 4.73 0.54
CA PRO A 7 9.92 5.55 1.48
C PRO A 7 10.43 5.44 2.93
N SER A 8 11.58 4.81 3.16
CA SER A 8 12.00 4.42 4.51
C SER A 8 12.19 5.63 5.44
N GLN A 9 12.73 6.74 4.92
CA GLN A 9 12.96 7.93 5.74
C GLN A 9 11.66 8.68 6.02
N LEU A 10 10.77 8.77 5.03
CA LEU A 10 9.42 9.31 5.15
C LEU A 10 8.58 8.49 6.15
N ALA A 11 8.58 7.17 6.01
CA ALA A 11 7.86 6.26 6.89
C ALA A 11 8.37 6.39 8.34
N LYS A 12 9.69 6.42 8.53
CA LYS A 12 10.29 6.66 9.85
C LYS A 12 9.90 8.02 10.45
N THR A 13 9.86 9.07 9.63
CA THR A 13 9.49 10.43 10.09
C THR A 13 8.03 10.51 10.51
N LEU A 14 7.15 9.77 9.84
CA LEU A 14 5.70 9.78 10.09
C LEU A 14 5.25 8.70 11.08
N ASP A 15 6.16 7.83 11.53
CA ASP A 15 5.89 6.63 12.32
C ASP A 15 4.95 5.65 11.60
N PHE A 16 5.18 5.45 10.30
CA PHE A 16 4.43 4.52 9.45
C PHE A 16 5.23 3.24 9.19
N LYS A 17 4.51 2.16 8.88
CA LYS A 17 5.10 0.89 8.46
C LYS A 17 5.38 0.90 6.96
N THR A 18 6.44 0.20 6.56
CA THR A 18 6.74 -0.14 5.16
C THR A 18 6.45 -1.61 4.90
N GLY A 19 6.07 -1.97 3.69
CA GLY A 19 5.83 -3.38 3.31
C GLY A 19 5.65 -3.55 1.81
N VAL A 20 5.72 -4.79 1.35
CA VAL A 20 5.48 -5.15 -0.06
C VAL A 20 3.98 -5.25 -0.30
N VAL A 21 3.50 -4.64 -1.38
CA VAL A 21 2.12 -4.77 -1.84
C VAL A 21 2.02 -5.83 -2.93
N SER A 22 1.12 -6.79 -2.76
CA SER A 22 0.71 -7.75 -3.78
C SER A 22 -0.64 -7.33 -4.37
N THR A 23 -0.75 -7.34 -5.69
CA THR A 23 -1.93 -6.84 -6.41
C THR A 23 -2.59 -7.96 -7.21
N GLY A 24 -3.92 -8.07 -7.12
CA GLY A 24 -4.73 -8.96 -7.96
C GLY A 24 -6.13 -8.42 -8.17
N ASN A 25 -6.88 -8.93 -9.16
CA ASN A 25 -8.18 -8.35 -9.53
C ASN A 25 -9.37 -8.80 -8.65
N SER A 26 -9.12 -9.62 -7.64
CA SER A 26 -10.17 -10.15 -6.76
C SER A 26 -10.01 -9.63 -5.34
N LEU A 27 -11.12 -9.32 -4.67
CA LEU A 27 -11.12 -8.92 -3.26
C LEU A 27 -10.74 -10.10 -2.36
N ASP A 28 -11.32 -11.27 -2.65
CA ASP A 28 -10.97 -12.53 -1.99
C ASP A 28 -9.59 -13.04 -2.43
N LYS A 29 -9.25 -14.22 -1.94
CA LYS A 29 -8.00 -14.93 -2.25
C LYS A 29 -8.27 -16.41 -2.47
N THR A 30 -7.44 -17.01 -3.30
CA THR A 30 -7.33 -18.46 -3.44
C THR A 30 -6.06 -18.95 -2.74
N ASP A 31 -5.92 -20.25 -2.54
CA ASP A 31 -4.69 -20.84 -1.98
C ASP A 31 -3.44 -20.49 -2.81
N GLU A 32 -3.59 -20.35 -4.13
CA GLU A 32 -2.52 -19.91 -5.02
C GLU A 32 -2.18 -18.42 -4.81
N CYS A 33 -3.16 -17.57 -4.48
CA CYS A 33 -2.90 -16.19 -4.08
C CYS A 33 -2.07 -16.15 -2.79
N ASP A 34 -2.40 -16.96 -1.78
CA ASP A 34 -1.65 -17.04 -0.53
C ASP A 34 -0.21 -17.47 -0.75
N LYS A 35 -0.02 -18.53 -1.54
CA LYS A 35 1.31 -19.02 -1.90
C LYS A 35 2.15 -17.92 -2.54
N ARG A 36 1.59 -17.19 -3.52
CA ARG A 36 2.29 -16.09 -4.19
C ARG A 36 2.58 -14.92 -3.26
N MET A 37 1.66 -14.57 -2.37
CA MET A 37 1.87 -13.52 -1.39
C MET A 37 3.03 -13.88 -0.44
N LEU A 38 3.06 -15.12 0.05
CA LEU A 38 4.15 -15.62 0.90
C LEU A 38 5.50 -15.66 0.17
N GLU A 39 5.53 -16.16 -1.08
CA GLU A 39 6.74 -16.21 -1.91
C GLU A 39 7.33 -14.82 -2.19
N ASN A 40 6.51 -13.77 -2.18
CA ASN A 40 6.92 -12.38 -2.45
C ASN A 40 7.03 -11.52 -1.19
N ASP A 41 6.94 -12.11 0.02
CA ASP A 41 6.97 -11.39 1.30
C ASP A 41 5.95 -10.24 1.37
N ALA A 42 4.76 -10.48 0.81
CA ALA A 42 3.71 -9.46 0.73
C ALA A 42 3.13 -9.16 2.11
N SER A 43 3.13 -7.88 2.48
CA SER A 43 2.55 -7.39 3.74
C SER A 43 1.15 -6.81 3.56
N VAL A 44 0.79 -6.43 2.33
CA VAL A 44 -0.50 -5.81 1.98
C VAL A 44 -1.01 -6.42 0.68
N LYS A 45 -2.31 -6.72 0.60
CA LYS A 45 -3.01 -7.12 -0.63
C LYS A 45 -3.88 -5.96 -1.12
N ASP A 46 -3.87 -5.68 -2.41
CA ASP A 46 -4.74 -4.69 -3.04
C ASP A 46 -5.16 -5.11 -4.46
N MET A 47 -5.82 -4.19 -5.19
CA MET A 47 -6.34 -4.45 -6.52
C MET A 47 -5.79 -3.54 -7.63
N GLU A 48 -4.87 -2.60 -7.35
CA GLU A 48 -4.42 -1.60 -8.32
C GLU A 48 -2.92 -1.29 -8.33
N ALA A 49 -2.21 -1.40 -7.19
CA ALA A 49 -0.90 -0.77 -7.01
C ALA A 49 0.15 -1.22 -8.03
N ALA A 50 0.25 -2.52 -8.33
CA ALA A 50 1.21 -3.03 -9.32
C ALA A 50 0.92 -2.50 -10.73
N ALA A 51 -0.35 -2.32 -11.11
CA ALA A 51 -0.73 -1.79 -12.41
C ALA A 51 -0.39 -0.29 -12.54
N ILE A 52 -0.57 0.47 -11.45
CA ILE A 52 -0.13 1.88 -11.37
C ILE A 52 1.40 1.95 -11.47
N ALA A 53 2.12 1.15 -10.68
CA ALA A 53 3.57 1.10 -10.70
C ALA A 53 4.12 0.74 -12.09
N TRP A 54 3.48 -0.19 -12.79
CA TRP A 54 3.80 -0.55 -14.17
C TRP A 54 3.60 0.63 -15.14
N SER A 55 2.48 1.33 -15.03
CA SER A 55 2.19 2.52 -15.86
C SER A 55 3.20 3.64 -15.62
N CYS A 56 3.54 3.90 -14.35
CA CYS A 56 4.58 4.85 -13.96
C CYS A 56 5.96 4.45 -14.51
N ALA A 57 6.30 3.15 -14.49
CA ALA A 57 7.54 2.64 -15.08
C ALA A 57 7.62 2.89 -16.58
N LEU A 58 6.54 2.62 -17.33
CA LEU A 58 6.46 2.92 -18.77
C LEU A 58 6.66 4.40 -19.08
N LEU A 59 6.12 5.28 -18.23
CA LEU A 59 6.19 6.74 -18.39
C LEU A 59 7.42 7.37 -17.73
N LYS A 60 8.29 6.57 -17.10
CA LYS A 60 9.43 7.02 -16.30
C LYS A 60 9.03 8.08 -15.26
N LYS A 61 7.90 7.85 -14.58
CA LYS A 61 7.40 8.69 -13.50
C LYS A 61 7.68 8.03 -12.15
N PRO A 62 8.12 8.80 -11.14
CA PRO A 62 8.28 8.28 -9.80
C PRO A 62 6.92 7.88 -9.22
N PHE A 63 6.91 6.83 -8.41
CA PHE A 63 5.72 6.32 -7.76
C PHE A 63 5.98 6.04 -6.27
N LEU A 64 4.99 6.41 -5.46
CA LEU A 64 4.89 6.11 -4.03
C LEU A 64 3.45 5.67 -3.73
N GLY A 65 3.30 4.56 -3.01
CA GLY A 65 2.00 4.07 -2.54
C GLY A 65 1.79 4.35 -1.06
N VAL A 66 0.59 4.80 -0.70
CA VAL A 66 0.10 4.87 0.69
C VAL A 66 -1.10 3.95 0.78
N LYS A 67 -1.08 3.00 1.72
CA LYS A 67 -2.14 2.02 1.91
C LYS A 67 -2.62 2.04 3.36
N VAL A 68 -3.93 1.87 3.53
CA VAL A 68 -4.55 1.66 4.84
C VAL A 68 -5.16 0.27 4.82
N VAL A 69 -4.88 -0.50 5.88
CA VAL A 69 -5.39 -1.86 6.03
C VAL A 69 -6.82 -1.79 6.56
N THR A 70 -7.74 -2.42 5.84
CA THR A 70 -9.17 -2.51 6.18
C THR A 70 -9.55 -3.85 6.77
N ASP A 71 -8.81 -4.90 6.43
CA ASP A 71 -9.10 -6.28 6.75
C ASP A 71 -7.80 -7.08 6.85
N ILE A 72 -7.81 -8.14 7.63
CA ILE A 72 -6.69 -9.03 7.88
C ILE A 72 -6.93 -10.31 7.08
N VAL A 73 -6.20 -10.44 5.96
CA VAL A 73 -6.42 -11.48 4.94
C VAL A 73 -6.23 -12.91 5.49
N ASP A 74 -5.40 -13.08 6.51
CA ASP A 74 -5.13 -14.33 7.23
C ASP A 74 -5.88 -14.44 8.57
N GLY A 75 -6.83 -13.54 8.82
CA GLY A 75 -7.69 -13.53 10.01
C GLY A 75 -8.92 -14.44 9.89
N ASP A 76 -9.67 -14.52 10.98
CA ASP A 76 -10.85 -15.39 11.10
C ASP A 76 -12.14 -14.75 10.55
N ILE A 77 -12.12 -13.45 10.22
CA ILE A 77 -13.30 -12.71 9.76
C ILE A 77 -13.33 -12.72 8.22
N PRO A 78 -14.49 -12.98 7.58
CA PRO A 78 -14.60 -12.85 6.13
C PRO A 78 -14.17 -11.46 5.65
N THR A 79 -13.25 -11.41 4.68
CA THR A 79 -12.67 -10.18 4.13
C THR A 79 -13.70 -9.09 3.85
N GLN A 80 -14.80 -9.44 3.18
CA GLN A 80 -15.83 -8.47 2.82
C GLN A 80 -16.51 -7.84 4.05
N ASP A 81 -16.75 -8.64 5.09
CA ASP A 81 -17.44 -8.17 6.29
C ASP A 81 -16.51 -7.26 7.12
N GLU A 82 -15.26 -7.66 7.31
CA GLU A 82 -14.26 -6.85 8.01
C GLU A 82 -13.96 -5.55 7.25
N PHE A 83 -13.81 -5.62 5.92
CA PHE A 83 -13.65 -4.47 5.06
C PHE A 83 -14.78 -3.46 5.26
N MET A 84 -16.05 -3.91 5.18
CA MET A 84 -17.21 -3.03 5.32
C MET A 84 -17.32 -2.43 6.73
N ALA A 85 -17.01 -3.21 7.77
CA ALA A 85 -17.02 -2.74 9.15
C ALA A 85 -15.95 -1.66 9.40
N ASN A 86 -14.78 -1.81 8.79
CA ASN A 86 -13.63 -0.93 9.00
C ASN A 86 -13.53 0.22 7.99
N LEU A 87 -14.28 0.19 6.89
CA LEU A 87 -14.14 1.15 5.78
C LEU A 87 -14.21 2.61 6.25
N ALA A 88 -15.15 2.96 7.12
CA ALA A 88 -15.28 4.32 7.63
C ALA A 88 -14.05 4.75 8.47
N THR A 89 -13.56 3.86 9.33
CA THR A 89 -12.38 4.08 10.17
C THR A 89 -11.11 4.17 9.31
N ALA A 90 -10.95 3.28 8.33
CA ALA A 90 -9.83 3.29 7.39
C ALA A 90 -9.83 4.55 6.53
N ALA A 91 -11.00 4.98 6.04
CA ALA A 91 -11.14 6.23 5.28
C ALA A 91 -10.78 7.46 6.14
N LYS A 92 -11.17 7.47 7.42
CA LYS A 92 -10.78 8.54 8.35
C LYS A 92 -9.27 8.53 8.61
N SER A 93 -8.68 7.35 8.84
CA SER A 93 -7.23 7.19 9.01
C SER A 93 -6.46 7.71 7.79
N LEU A 94 -6.92 7.38 6.57
CA LEU A 94 -6.32 7.90 5.34
C LEU A 94 -6.45 9.42 5.22
N GLN A 95 -7.61 9.99 5.57
CA GLN A 95 -7.85 11.43 5.58
C GLN A 95 -6.91 12.19 6.53
N GLU A 96 -6.56 11.58 7.67
CA GLU A 96 -5.62 12.14 8.65
C GLU A 96 -4.15 11.94 8.23
N ALA A 97 -3.83 10.79 7.63
CA ALA A 97 -2.47 10.42 7.24
C ALA A 97 -1.99 11.14 5.98
N LEU A 98 -2.85 11.29 4.96
CA LEU A 98 -2.44 11.78 3.65
C LEU A 98 -1.92 13.23 3.67
N PRO A 99 -2.53 14.20 4.39
CA PRO A 99 -1.96 15.54 4.53
C PRO A 99 -0.54 15.52 5.13
N ARG A 100 -0.31 14.68 6.15
CA ARG A 100 1.01 14.54 6.79
C ARG A 100 2.05 14.00 5.82
N VAL A 101 1.67 13.08 4.94
CA VAL A 101 2.53 12.57 3.86
C VAL A 101 2.88 13.69 2.87
N LEU A 102 1.89 14.46 2.44
CA LEU A 102 2.10 15.57 1.50
C LEU A 102 3.03 16.63 2.11
N ASP A 103 2.76 17.07 3.35
CA ASP A 103 3.60 18.03 4.06
C ASP A 103 5.04 17.55 4.22
N ALA A 104 5.23 16.24 4.42
CA ALA A 104 6.55 15.64 4.55
C ALA A 104 7.31 15.47 3.22
N ILE A 105 6.63 15.57 2.07
CA ILE A 105 7.22 15.45 0.72
C ILE A 105 7.45 16.81 0.08
N VAL A 106 6.62 17.82 0.38
CA VAL A 106 6.74 19.16 -0.21
C VAL A 106 8.12 19.75 0.06
N GLY A 107 8.79 20.18 -1.02
CA GLY A 107 10.12 20.79 -0.97
C GLY A 107 11.29 19.81 -0.78
N LYS A 108 11.03 18.49 -0.73
CA LYS A 108 12.07 17.46 -0.63
C LYS A 108 12.42 16.86 -1.98
N THR A 109 13.64 16.33 -2.08
CA THR A 109 14.07 15.52 -3.22
C THR A 109 13.78 14.03 -2.97
N TYR A 110 13.80 13.19 -4.01
CA TYR A 110 13.52 11.75 -3.85
C TYR A 110 14.53 11.03 -2.93
N SER A 111 15.75 11.55 -2.79
CA SER A 111 16.76 11.02 -1.86
C SER A 111 16.49 11.36 -0.40
N ASP A 112 15.61 12.33 -0.13
CA ASP A 112 15.24 12.78 1.22
C ASP A 112 13.94 12.10 1.73
N LEU A 113 13.33 11.25 0.89
CA LEU A 113 12.10 10.49 1.18
C LEU A 113 12.40 9.10 1.74
#